data_AF-A0A9W8G9L6-F1
#
_entry.id   AF-A0A9W8G9L6-F1
#
_cell.length_a   1.000
_cell.length_b   1.000
_cell.length_c   1.000
_cell.angle_alpha   90.00
_cell.angle_beta   90.00
_cell.angle_gamma   90.00
#
_symmetry.space_group_name_H-M   'P 1'
#
loop_
_entity.id
_entity.type
_entity.pdbx_description
1 polymer ?
#
loop_
_entity_poly.entity_id
_entity_poly.type
_entity_poly.pdbx_seq_one_letter_code
_entity_poly.pdbx_strand_id
1 'polypeptide(L)'
;MTSSCLSSSYDRLSTEQYELSLDYPNTHENGSSVADISIRPPSKRRKRHHNIASKVRSVQPVSRDKDGNYEMPVQVGILTVLCLGSIVWDRDAYHNERYIWPAGYTVQREYYSMKDPDKSVIYTCWITDGGDAPLFHVEAEDMTGEPIVSPTATGAWTSVLRTVNQIRHREHSNSASGPDYFGFSHPTIAKMIQDLPGADRCRSYIMQRFVEMKERHVRGVIKKGRGGRPSMEMLSRGQRALMASSSLPASARDAVAVRSPDSSRSEAGKQMSVEALTNSDCTAVSSTV
;
A
#
# COMPACT_ATOMS: atom_id res chain seq x y z
N MET A 1 -52.68 -9.47 -15.83
CA MET A 1 -51.36 -8.96 -16.26
C MET A 1 -51.06 -7.74 -15.41
N THR A 2 -50.28 -7.97 -14.36
CA THR A 2 -49.96 -7.03 -13.29
C THR A 2 -48.66 -6.31 -13.61
N SER A 3 -48.67 -4.98 -13.66
CA SER A 3 -47.44 -4.18 -13.66
C SER A 3 -47.67 -2.96 -12.77
N SER A 4 -47.00 -2.98 -11.62
CA SER A 4 -46.99 -1.92 -10.62
C SER A 4 -45.63 -1.24 -10.68
N CYS A 5 -45.61 -0.01 -11.21
CA CYS A 5 -44.50 0.93 -11.05
C CYS A 5 -44.71 1.70 -9.73
N LEU A 6 -43.73 1.62 -8.82
CA LEU A 6 -43.62 2.52 -7.68
C LEU A 6 -42.35 3.36 -7.87
N SER A 7 -42.56 4.66 -8.07
CA SER A 7 -41.54 5.69 -8.10
C SER A 7 -41.08 6.02 -6.68
N SER A 8 -39.78 5.87 -6.45
CA SER A 8 -39.07 6.23 -5.22
C SER A 8 -39.16 7.73 -4.96
N SER A 9 -39.74 8.09 -3.81
CA SER A 9 -39.68 9.42 -3.21
C SER A 9 -38.83 9.30 -1.96
N TYR A 10 -37.57 9.74 -2.02
CA TYR A 10 -36.73 9.86 -0.82
C TYR A 10 -36.75 11.31 -0.37
N ASP A 11 -37.54 11.52 0.67
CA ASP A 11 -37.66 12.77 1.39
C ASP A 11 -36.41 13.09 2.21
N ARG A 12 -36.20 14.39 2.32
CA ARG A 12 -35.07 15.11 2.86
C ARG A 12 -35.32 15.37 4.35
N LEU A 13 -34.65 14.66 5.27
CA LEU A 13 -34.68 15.03 6.70
C LEU A 13 -33.35 14.79 7.44
N SER A 14 -32.88 15.91 8.00
CA SER A 14 -32.25 16.11 9.32
C SER A 14 -30.93 15.39 9.67
N THR A 15 -29.85 16.18 9.66
CA THR A 15 -28.52 15.85 10.16
C THR A 15 -28.32 16.36 11.59
N GLU A 16 -29.23 16.04 12.50
CA GLU A 16 -29.07 16.29 13.93
C GLU A 16 -29.56 15.08 14.71
N GLN A 17 -28.62 14.29 15.25
CA GLN A 17 -28.73 13.45 16.46
C GLN A 17 -27.64 12.39 16.44
N TYR A 18 -26.42 12.74 16.85
CA TYR A 18 -25.46 11.79 17.43
C TYR A 18 -24.44 12.57 18.28
N GLU A 19 -24.93 13.19 19.36
CA GLU A 19 -24.14 13.43 20.57
C GLU A 19 -24.80 12.62 21.69
N LEU A 20 -24.30 11.41 21.91
CA LEU A 20 -24.56 10.68 23.16
C LEU A 20 -23.34 10.86 24.07
N SER A 21 -23.62 11.52 25.18
CA SER A 21 -22.78 11.78 26.34
C SER A 21 -22.20 10.50 26.95
N LEU A 22 -20.89 10.51 27.22
CA LEU A 22 -20.27 9.60 28.19
C LEU A 22 -20.13 10.35 29.52
N ASP A 23 -20.93 9.95 30.49
CA ASP A 23 -20.85 10.38 31.90
C ASP A 23 -19.59 9.80 32.56
N TYR A 24 -18.79 10.66 33.20
CA TYR A 24 -17.80 10.25 34.19
C TYR A 24 -18.23 10.78 35.57
N PRO A 25 -18.27 9.95 36.62
CA PRO A 25 -18.64 10.39 37.97
C PRO A 25 -17.51 11.21 38.62
N ASN A 26 -17.91 12.32 39.24
CA ASN A 26 -17.06 13.27 39.93
C ASN A 26 -17.09 12.99 41.45
N THR A 27 -15.92 12.87 42.09
CA THR A 27 -15.79 12.88 43.55
C THR A 27 -14.57 13.71 43.96
N HIS A 28 -14.78 14.94 44.40
CA HIS A 28 -14.69 15.35 45.81
C HIS A 28 -14.73 16.88 45.92
N GLU A 29 -15.57 17.33 46.84
CA GLU A 29 -15.80 18.73 47.21
C GLU A 29 -14.59 19.34 47.94
N ASN A 30 -14.34 20.63 47.66
CA ASN A 30 -14.11 21.63 48.70
C ASN A 30 -14.25 23.04 48.09
N GLY A 31 -15.11 23.84 48.69
CA GLY A 31 -15.53 25.15 48.18
C GLY A 31 -14.56 26.29 48.47
N SER A 32 -14.62 27.32 47.63
CA SER A 32 -14.68 28.73 48.04
C SER A 32 -14.78 29.68 46.84
N SER A 33 -15.70 30.65 47.01
CA SER A 33 -15.73 31.99 46.43
C SER A 33 -15.94 32.18 44.93
N VAL A 34 -17.13 32.70 44.63
CA VAL A 34 -17.58 33.39 43.42
C VAL A 34 -16.61 34.53 43.06
N ALA A 35 -16.04 34.49 41.86
CA ALA A 35 -15.42 35.65 41.21
C ALA A 35 -15.66 35.59 39.69
N ASP A 36 -16.18 36.71 39.20
CA ASP A 36 -16.58 37.11 37.85
C ASP A 36 -15.78 36.46 36.68
N ILE A 37 -16.45 35.64 35.87
CA ILE A 37 -15.89 35.05 34.63
C ILE A 37 -16.29 35.95 33.46
N SER A 38 -15.38 36.85 33.07
CA SER A 38 -15.43 37.51 31.78
C SER A 38 -15.30 36.47 30.65
N ILE A 39 -16.40 36.24 29.93
CA ILE A 39 -16.46 35.35 28.76
C ILE A 39 -15.60 35.96 27.65
N ARG A 40 -14.39 35.42 27.43
CA ARG A 40 -13.60 35.72 26.23
C ARG A 40 -14.19 34.93 25.05
N PRO A 41 -14.37 35.55 23.87
CA PRO A 41 -14.86 34.82 22.70
C PRO A 41 -13.86 33.73 22.28
N PRO A 42 -14.33 32.61 21.69
CA PRO A 42 -13.47 31.50 21.33
C PRO A 42 -12.41 31.96 20.32
N SER A 43 -11.15 31.86 20.71
CA SER A 43 -10.03 32.14 19.80
C SER A 43 -10.13 31.23 18.58
N LYS A 44 -10.15 31.82 17.37
CA LYS A 44 -10.07 31.07 16.12
C LYS A 44 -8.81 30.22 16.18
N ARG A 45 -8.93 28.88 16.30
CA ARG A 45 -7.81 27.94 16.21
C ARG A 45 -7.10 28.21 14.88
N ARG A 46 -5.97 28.91 14.95
CA ARG A 46 -5.12 29.18 13.78
C ARG A 46 -4.71 27.82 13.21
N LYS A 47 -5.22 27.45 12.04
CA LYS A 47 -4.74 26.27 11.30
C LYS A 47 -3.23 26.46 11.16
N ARG A 48 -2.45 25.65 11.89
CA ARG A 48 -0.99 25.64 11.72
C ARG A 48 -0.76 25.11 10.32
N HIS A 49 -0.50 26.00 9.36
CA HIS A 49 0.05 25.61 8.08
C HIS A 49 1.40 24.95 8.38
N HIS A 50 1.44 23.62 8.35
CA HIS A 50 2.70 22.91 8.39
C HIS A 50 3.44 23.29 7.11
N ASN A 51 4.64 23.88 7.25
CA ASN A 51 5.49 24.17 6.11
C ASN A 51 6.04 22.83 5.57
N ILE A 52 5.23 22.16 4.75
CA ILE A 52 5.55 20.85 4.15
C ILE A 52 6.77 20.97 3.23
N ALA A 53 6.88 22.09 2.52
CA ALA A 53 7.97 22.37 1.57
C ALA A 53 9.36 22.44 2.23
N SER A 54 9.46 22.91 3.48
CA SER A 54 10.76 23.13 4.13
C SER A 54 11.42 21.88 4.70
N LYS A 55 10.68 20.76 4.83
CA LYS A 55 11.20 19.55 5.48
C LYS A 55 11.83 18.60 4.46
N VAL A 56 13.16 18.45 4.53
CA VAL A 56 13.88 17.41 3.78
C VAL A 56 13.53 16.04 4.36
N ARG A 57 13.10 15.11 3.49
CA ARG A 57 12.72 13.74 3.87
C ARG A 57 13.76 12.74 3.37
N SER A 58 14.30 11.93 4.27
CA SER A 58 15.25 10.85 3.94
C SER A 58 14.53 9.68 3.27
N VAL A 59 15.04 9.18 2.14
CA VAL A 59 14.46 8.05 1.38
C VAL A 59 15.46 6.93 1.19
N GLN A 60 14.97 5.69 1.06
CA GLN A 60 15.85 4.59 0.65
C GLN A 60 16.06 4.67 -0.87
N PRO A 61 17.25 4.33 -1.38
CA PRO A 61 17.45 4.11 -2.80
C PRO A 61 16.54 2.97 -3.28
N VAL A 62 15.96 3.13 -4.47
CA VAL A 62 15.13 2.10 -5.12
C VAL A 62 15.67 1.91 -6.53
N SER A 63 15.88 0.66 -6.93
CA SER A 63 16.38 0.30 -8.25
C SER A 63 15.45 0.79 -9.35
N ARG A 64 16.04 1.14 -10.50
CA ARG A 64 15.33 1.52 -11.72
C ARG A 64 15.80 0.65 -12.87
N ASP A 65 14.89 0.39 -13.80
CA ASP A 65 15.21 -0.29 -15.04
C ASP A 65 16.01 0.63 -15.99
N LYS A 66 16.39 0.08 -17.15
CA LYS A 66 17.10 0.79 -18.21
C LYS A 66 16.36 2.02 -18.76
N ASP A 67 15.03 2.03 -18.64
CA ASP A 67 14.14 3.08 -19.14
C ASP A 67 13.89 4.15 -18.06
N GLY A 68 14.47 3.98 -16.87
CA GLY A 68 14.37 4.90 -15.74
C GLY A 68 13.11 4.69 -14.88
N ASN A 69 12.31 3.67 -15.14
CA ASN A 69 11.15 3.33 -14.31
C ASN A 69 11.60 2.57 -13.07
N TYR A 70 10.83 2.67 -11.98
CA TYR A 70 11.10 1.88 -10.79
C TYR A 70 10.95 0.38 -11.06
N GLU A 71 11.90 -0.41 -10.60
CA GLU A 71 11.77 -1.87 -10.66
C GLU A 71 10.72 -2.33 -9.63
N MET A 72 9.70 -3.05 -10.12
CA MET A 72 8.59 -3.56 -9.32
C MET A 72 8.58 -5.09 -9.34
N PRO A 73 8.10 -5.75 -8.28
CA PRO A 73 7.63 -5.18 -7.01
C PRO A 73 8.79 -4.79 -6.09
N VAL A 74 8.55 -3.85 -5.17
CA VAL A 74 9.58 -3.34 -4.24
C VAL A 74 9.09 -3.30 -2.80
N GLN A 75 9.94 -3.75 -1.87
CA GLN A 75 9.73 -3.65 -0.43
C GLN A 75 10.11 -2.25 0.06
N VAL A 76 9.19 -1.59 0.74
CA VAL A 76 9.35 -0.25 1.31
C VAL A 76 8.75 -0.20 2.71
N GLY A 77 9.61 -0.30 3.72
CA GLY A 77 9.14 -0.42 5.10
C GLY A 77 8.36 -1.72 5.29
N ILE A 78 7.15 -1.63 5.83
CA ILE A 78 6.23 -2.77 6.02
C ILE A 78 5.33 -3.02 4.80
N LEU A 79 5.52 -2.25 3.72
CA LEU A 79 4.69 -2.30 2.52
C LEU A 79 5.48 -2.93 1.37
N THR A 80 4.77 -3.70 0.57
CA THR A 80 5.23 -4.15 -0.74
C THR A 80 4.48 -3.36 -1.80
N VAL A 81 5.17 -2.51 -2.54
CA VAL A 81 4.58 -1.75 -3.64
C VAL A 81 4.59 -2.63 -4.88
N LEU A 82 3.42 -2.82 -5.48
CA LEU A 82 3.23 -3.67 -6.66
C LEU A 82 3.08 -2.83 -7.93
N CYS A 83 2.31 -1.74 -7.84
CA CYS A 83 2.13 -0.80 -8.93
C CYS A 83 2.02 0.63 -8.38
N LEU A 84 2.66 1.59 -9.05
CA LEU A 84 2.55 3.00 -8.71
C LEU A 84 1.32 3.69 -9.31
N GLY A 85 0.68 3.08 -10.31
CA GLY A 85 -0.45 3.66 -11.01
C GLY A 85 -0.07 4.81 -11.94
N SER A 86 -1.04 5.66 -12.26
CA SER A 86 -0.91 6.84 -13.10
C SER A 86 -1.56 8.05 -12.42
N ILE A 87 -0.90 9.22 -12.52
CA ILE A 87 -1.39 10.43 -11.89
C ILE A 87 -2.58 10.99 -12.66
N VAL A 88 -3.67 11.23 -11.91
CA VAL A 88 -4.82 12.00 -12.35
C VAL A 88 -4.65 13.42 -11.84
N TRP A 89 -4.15 14.31 -12.71
CA TRP A 89 -3.82 15.70 -12.35
C TRP A 89 -4.94 16.69 -12.70
N ASP A 90 -5.86 16.29 -13.57
CA ASP A 90 -6.94 17.12 -14.10
C ASP A 90 -8.15 17.23 -13.17
N ARG A 91 -8.21 16.39 -12.13
CA ARG A 91 -9.28 16.34 -11.12
C ARG A 91 -8.70 16.59 -9.73
N ASP A 92 -9.19 17.63 -9.06
CA ASP A 92 -8.67 18.10 -7.77
C ASP A 92 -8.82 17.07 -6.64
N ALA A 93 -9.80 16.16 -6.73
CA ALA A 93 -10.01 15.13 -5.70
C ALA A 93 -8.90 14.04 -5.67
N TYR A 94 -8.01 13.99 -6.67
CA TYR A 94 -6.93 12.99 -6.76
C TYR A 94 -5.62 13.43 -6.09
N HIS A 95 -5.58 14.63 -5.51
CA HIS A 95 -4.42 15.11 -4.78
C HIS A 95 -4.80 16.17 -3.74
N ASN A 96 -3.93 16.37 -2.76
CA ASN A 96 -4.01 17.48 -1.81
C ASN A 96 -2.60 18.03 -1.55
N GLU A 97 -2.47 18.97 -0.62
CA GLU A 97 -1.18 19.59 -0.25
C GLU A 97 -0.07 18.58 0.07
N ARG A 98 -0.41 17.38 0.55
CA ARG A 98 0.54 16.40 1.09
C ARG A 98 0.69 15.14 0.24
N TYR A 99 -0.35 14.71 -0.46
CA TYR A 99 -0.44 13.41 -1.11
C TYR A 99 -1.03 13.53 -2.52
N ILE A 100 -0.60 12.63 -3.40
CA ILE A 100 -1.22 12.33 -4.68
C ILE A 100 -1.72 10.89 -4.59
N TRP A 101 -2.89 10.60 -5.16
CA TRP A 101 -3.51 9.28 -5.16
C TRP A 101 -3.63 8.75 -6.60
N PRO A 102 -2.60 8.08 -7.14
CA PRO A 102 -2.61 7.61 -8.52
C PRO A 102 -3.67 6.53 -8.76
N ALA A 103 -4.36 6.59 -9.90
CA ALA A 103 -5.24 5.51 -10.33
C ALA A 103 -4.40 4.26 -10.70
N GLY A 104 -4.79 3.09 -10.22
CA GLY A 104 -4.01 1.85 -10.37
C GLY A 104 -2.84 1.70 -9.40
N TYR A 105 -2.70 2.60 -8.41
CA TYR A 105 -1.75 2.37 -7.31
C TYR A 105 -2.14 1.10 -6.56
N THR A 106 -1.17 0.20 -6.31
CA THR A 106 -1.40 -1.08 -5.63
C THR A 106 -0.26 -1.41 -4.66
N VAL A 107 -0.62 -1.73 -3.41
CA VAL A 107 0.31 -2.17 -2.37
C VAL A 107 -0.21 -3.39 -1.62
N GLN A 108 0.71 -4.11 -0.99
CA GLN A 108 0.42 -5.15 -0.02
C GLN A 108 1.04 -4.83 1.33
N ARG A 109 0.35 -5.24 2.40
CA ARG A 109 0.91 -5.24 3.76
C ARG A 109 0.34 -6.37 4.59
N GLU A 110 1.14 -6.86 5.52
CA GLU A 110 0.65 -7.79 6.54
C GLU A 110 -0.06 -7.02 7.67
N TYR A 111 -1.21 -7.55 8.09
CA TYR A 111 -1.94 -7.08 9.26
C TYR A 111 -2.82 -8.18 9.84
N TYR A 112 -3.47 -7.94 10.99
CA TYR A 112 -4.35 -8.94 11.61
C TYR A 112 -5.54 -9.28 10.72
N SER A 113 -5.92 -10.56 10.72
CA SER A 113 -7.13 -11.03 10.05
C SER A 113 -8.38 -10.42 10.66
N MET A 114 -9.40 -10.18 9.81
CA MET A 114 -10.76 -9.81 10.23
C MET A 114 -11.62 -11.02 10.61
N LYS A 115 -11.13 -12.25 10.38
CA LYS A 115 -11.83 -13.51 10.65
C LYS A 115 -11.23 -14.28 11.83
N ASP A 116 -9.92 -14.26 11.96
CA ASP A 116 -9.18 -15.07 12.92
C ASP A 116 -8.30 -14.18 13.81
N PRO A 117 -8.61 -14.04 15.12
CA PRO A 117 -7.87 -13.14 16.01
C PRO A 117 -6.41 -13.55 16.22
N ASP A 118 -6.01 -14.79 15.89
CA ASP A 118 -4.65 -15.29 16.10
C ASP A 118 -3.81 -15.27 14.84
N LYS A 119 -4.39 -14.86 13.69
CA LYS A 119 -3.69 -14.82 12.40
C LYS A 119 -3.39 -13.41 11.93
N SER A 120 -2.25 -13.31 11.23
CA SER A 120 -1.91 -12.19 10.37
C SER A 120 -2.07 -12.62 8.91
N VAL A 121 -2.60 -11.73 8.09
CA VAL A 121 -2.92 -11.95 6.68
C VAL A 121 -2.37 -10.81 5.83
N ILE A 122 -2.15 -11.07 4.54
CA ILE A 122 -1.81 -10.02 3.58
C ILE A 122 -3.09 -9.28 3.16
N TYR A 123 -3.07 -7.97 3.30
CA TYR A 123 -4.04 -7.06 2.71
C TYR A 123 -3.48 -6.50 1.42
N THR A 124 -4.23 -6.66 0.34
CA THR A 124 -3.99 -5.96 -0.93
C THR A 124 -4.85 -4.71 -0.95
N CYS A 125 -4.20 -3.56 -1.16
CA CYS A 125 -4.85 -2.26 -1.24
C CYS A 125 -4.61 -1.66 -2.61
N TRP A 126 -5.65 -1.10 -3.24
CA TRP A 126 -5.49 -0.43 -4.52
C TRP A 126 -6.41 0.78 -4.67
N ILE A 127 -6.11 1.61 -5.68
CA ILE A 127 -6.93 2.75 -6.06
C ILE A 127 -7.48 2.52 -7.47
N THR A 128 -8.79 2.68 -7.65
CA THR A 128 -9.40 2.77 -8.99
C THR A 128 -9.79 4.21 -9.29
N ASP A 129 -9.85 4.55 -10.57
CA ASP A 129 -10.46 5.79 -11.03
C ASP A 129 -11.99 5.69 -10.81
N GLY A 130 -12.52 6.50 -9.90
CA GLY A 130 -13.94 6.54 -9.56
C GLY A 130 -14.72 7.64 -10.29
N GLY A 131 -14.18 8.22 -11.35
CA GLY A 131 -14.72 9.43 -11.97
C GLY A 131 -14.28 10.65 -11.18
N ASP A 132 -15.19 11.34 -10.51
CA ASP A 132 -14.88 12.63 -9.86
C ASP A 132 -13.84 12.52 -8.72
N ALA A 133 -13.71 11.34 -8.10
CA ALA A 133 -12.79 11.09 -6.99
C ALA A 133 -12.21 9.65 -7.03
N PRO A 134 -11.04 9.41 -6.42
CA PRO A 134 -10.48 8.07 -6.30
C PRO A 134 -11.34 7.17 -5.40
N LEU A 135 -11.38 5.88 -5.73
CA LEU A 135 -11.94 4.85 -4.85
C LEU A 135 -10.81 3.99 -4.27
N PHE A 136 -10.79 3.88 -2.95
CA PHE A 136 -9.80 3.11 -2.20
C PHE A 136 -10.37 1.75 -1.84
N HIS A 137 -9.66 0.71 -2.25
CA HIS A 137 -10.04 -0.68 -2.04
C HIS A 137 -9.06 -1.35 -1.09
N VAL A 138 -9.58 -2.21 -0.20
CA VAL A 138 -8.80 -3.04 0.71
C VAL A 138 -9.42 -4.44 0.77
N GLU A 139 -8.61 -5.46 0.49
CA GLU A 139 -9.04 -6.86 0.48
C GLU A 139 -8.02 -7.73 1.21
N ALA A 140 -8.50 -8.62 2.08
CA ALA A 140 -7.65 -9.53 2.84
C ALA A 140 -7.50 -10.87 2.10
N GLU A 141 -6.34 -11.53 2.21
CA GLU A 141 -6.06 -12.81 1.55
C GLU A 141 -7.00 -13.95 1.96
N ASP A 142 -7.61 -13.83 3.14
CA ASP A 142 -8.58 -14.78 3.71
C ASP A 142 -10.04 -14.32 3.56
N MET A 143 -10.26 -13.16 2.91
CA MET A 143 -11.57 -12.57 2.59
C MET A 143 -11.60 -12.06 1.16
N THR A 144 -11.49 -12.98 0.19
CA THR A 144 -11.45 -12.65 -1.23
C THR A 144 -12.84 -12.59 -1.87
N GLY A 145 -13.01 -11.71 -2.86
CA GLY A 145 -14.23 -11.53 -3.66
C GLY A 145 -15.09 -10.33 -3.25
N GLU A 146 -14.86 -9.77 -2.06
CA GLU A 146 -15.65 -8.66 -1.50
C GLU A 146 -14.73 -7.60 -0.88
N PRO A 147 -14.07 -6.76 -1.71
CA PRO A 147 -13.20 -5.72 -1.18
C PRO A 147 -13.99 -4.67 -0.42
N ILE A 148 -13.39 -4.15 0.66
CA ILE A 148 -13.87 -2.95 1.34
C ILE A 148 -13.53 -1.76 0.44
N VAL A 149 -14.56 -1.03 0.00
CA VAL A 149 -14.41 0.16 -0.87
C VAL A 149 -14.80 1.42 -0.10
N SER A 150 -14.01 2.48 -0.22
CA SER A 150 -14.26 3.77 0.42
C SER A 150 -13.76 4.94 -0.43
N PRO A 151 -14.41 6.13 -0.38
CA PRO A 151 -13.88 7.34 -1.01
C PRO A 151 -12.61 7.89 -0.33
N THR A 152 -12.20 7.33 0.80
CA THR A 152 -10.96 7.74 1.49
C THR A 152 -10.14 6.55 1.96
N ALA A 153 -8.82 6.68 1.90
CA ALA A 153 -7.89 5.68 2.46
C ALA A 153 -8.17 5.38 3.94
N THR A 154 -8.53 6.42 4.72
CA THR A 154 -8.87 6.27 6.14
C THR A 154 -10.15 5.48 6.32
N GLY A 155 -11.21 5.78 5.56
CA GLY A 155 -12.48 5.06 5.66
C GLY A 155 -12.36 3.56 5.36
N ALA A 156 -11.56 3.19 4.36
CA ALA A 156 -11.30 1.79 4.05
C ALA A 156 -10.64 1.06 5.23
N TRP A 157 -9.57 1.63 5.80
CA TRP A 157 -8.86 1.03 6.93
C TRP A 157 -9.60 1.11 8.26
N THR A 158 -10.44 2.12 8.48
CA THR A 158 -11.30 2.20 9.68
C THR A 158 -12.23 0.99 9.75
N SER A 159 -12.76 0.53 8.62
CA SER A 159 -13.59 -0.67 8.57
C SER A 159 -12.82 -1.92 8.98
N VAL A 160 -11.59 -2.10 8.46
CA VAL A 160 -10.70 -3.19 8.86
C VAL A 160 -10.38 -3.14 10.36
N LEU A 161 -9.97 -1.98 10.86
CA LEU A 161 -9.56 -1.80 12.25
C LEU A 161 -10.71 -2.04 13.22
N ARG A 162 -11.93 -1.63 12.87
CA ARG A 162 -13.12 -1.90 13.69
C ARG A 162 -13.33 -3.40 13.86
N THR A 163 -13.35 -4.16 12.78
CA THR A 163 -13.54 -5.62 12.81
C THR A 163 -12.42 -6.32 13.55
N VAL A 164 -11.15 -5.96 13.27
CA VAL A 164 -9.98 -6.52 13.97
C VAL A 164 -10.03 -6.25 15.48
N ASN A 165 -10.35 -5.02 15.89
CA ASN A 165 -10.42 -4.69 17.32
C ASN A 165 -11.58 -5.43 18.02
N GLN A 166 -12.71 -5.60 17.33
CA GLN A 166 -13.87 -6.32 17.83
C GLN A 166 -13.55 -7.79 18.10
N ILE A 167 -12.99 -8.52 17.13
CA ILE A 167 -12.69 -9.95 17.30
C ILE A 167 -11.54 -10.21 18.28
N ARG A 168 -10.68 -9.22 18.50
CA ARG A 168 -9.54 -9.29 19.43
C ARG A 168 -9.83 -8.71 20.82
N HIS A 169 -11.09 -8.33 21.09
CA HIS A 169 -11.54 -7.76 22.37
C HIS A 169 -10.66 -6.58 22.85
N ARG A 170 -10.32 -5.66 21.94
CA ARG A 170 -9.55 -4.46 22.27
C ARG A 170 -10.49 -3.28 22.52
N GLU A 171 -10.43 -2.71 23.72
CA GLU A 171 -11.28 -1.57 24.13
C GLU A 171 -10.85 -0.23 23.51
N HIS A 172 -9.59 -0.10 23.10
CA HIS A 172 -9.04 1.15 22.60
C HIS A 172 -8.99 1.17 21.07
N SER A 173 -9.69 2.14 20.47
CA SER A 173 -9.60 2.42 19.04
C SER A 173 -8.27 3.08 18.72
N ASN A 174 -7.37 2.37 18.04
CA ASN A 174 -6.25 3.01 17.35
C ASN A 174 -6.81 3.98 16.31
N SER A 175 -6.38 5.24 16.31
CA SER A 175 -6.73 6.15 15.22
C SER A 175 -6.16 5.62 13.91
N ALA A 176 -7.03 5.43 12.92
CA ALA A 176 -6.63 4.98 11.61
C ALA A 176 -5.91 6.13 10.88
N SER A 177 -4.64 5.94 10.55
CA SER A 177 -3.96 6.81 9.58
C SER A 177 -3.96 6.12 8.22
N GLY A 178 -5.07 6.25 7.48
CA GLY A 178 -5.21 5.69 6.14
C GLY A 178 -4.00 5.94 5.22
N PRO A 179 -3.43 7.17 5.21
CA PRO A 179 -2.20 7.45 4.46
C PRO A 179 -0.97 6.64 4.89
N ASP A 180 -0.86 6.23 6.15
CA ASP A 180 0.23 5.35 6.60
C ASP A 180 0.00 3.91 6.14
N TYR A 181 -1.26 3.45 6.22
CA TYR A 181 -1.64 2.11 5.84
C TYR A 181 -1.53 1.85 4.32
N PHE A 182 -1.86 2.84 3.50
CA PHE A 182 -1.64 2.77 2.05
C PHE A 182 -0.21 3.15 1.64
N GLY A 183 0.59 3.75 2.55
CA GLY A 183 1.98 4.11 2.30
C GLY A 183 2.26 5.52 1.80
N PHE A 184 1.24 6.34 1.54
CA PHE A 184 1.40 7.72 1.06
C PHE A 184 2.23 8.60 2.02
N SER A 185 2.21 8.30 3.32
CA SER A 185 3.06 8.96 4.31
C SER A 185 4.52 8.49 4.30
N HIS A 186 4.84 7.36 3.67
CA HIS A 186 6.21 6.84 3.64
C HIS A 186 7.07 7.69 2.69
N PRO A 187 8.22 8.25 3.12
CA PRO A 187 9.05 9.13 2.29
C PRO A 187 9.43 8.56 0.93
N THR A 188 9.87 7.31 0.90
CA THR A 188 10.25 6.63 -0.36
C THR A 188 9.07 6.50 -1.31
N ILE A 189 7.89 6.08 -0.84
CA ILE A 189 6.69 5.93 -1.68
C ILE A 189 6.22 7.29 -2.17
N ALA A 190 6.20 8.30 -1.30
CA ALA A 190 5.87 9.67 -1.67
C ALA A 190 6.81 10.21 -2.77
N LYS A 191 8.11 9.93 -2.67
CA LYS A 191 9.07 10.25 -3.74
C LYS A 191 8.76 9.49 -5.02
N MET A 192 8.53 8.18 -4.92
CA MET A 192 8.21 7.34 -6.08
C MET A 192 6.97 7.83 -6.82
N ILE A 193 5.93 8.27 -6.09
CA ILE A 193 4.73 8.89 -6.67
C ILE A 193 5.04 10.27 -7.26
N GLN A 194 5.81 11.13 -6.57
CA GLN A 194 6.18 12.46 -7.07
C GLN A 194 7.04 12.39 -8.35
N ASP A 195 7.82 11.31 -8.53
CA ASP A 195 8.63 11.08 -9.72
C ASP A 195 7.80 10.62 -10.94
N LEU A 196 6.50 10.33 -10.77
CA LEU A 196 5.63 9.95 -11.90
C LEU A 196 5.30 11.16 -12.79
N PRO A 197 5.10 10.94 -14.11
CA PRO A 197 4.62 11.97 -15.01
C PRO A 197 3.30 12.59 -14.53
N GLY A 198 3.22 13.93 -14.53
CA GLY A 198 2.02 14.68 -14.15
C GLY A 198 1.99 15.13 -12.68
N ALA A 199 2.93 14.72 -11.83
CA ALA A 199 2.99 15.18 -10.44
C ALA A 199 3.14 16.70 -10.31
N ASP A 200 3.89 17.32 -11.23
CA ASP A 200 4.11 18.76 -11.35
C ASP A 200 2.83 19.52 -11.77
N ARG A 201 1.82 18.82 -12.31
CA ARG A 201 0.54 19.39 -12.74
C ARG A 201 -0.54 19.36 -11.66
N CYS A 202 -0.31 18.63 -10.56
CA CYS A 202 -1.21 18.56 -9.42
C CYS A 202 -1.23 19.90 -8.67
N ARG A 203 -2.19 20.78 -9.00
CA ARG A 203 -2.24 22.19 -8.55
C ARG A 203 -2.21 22.35 -7.03
N SER A 204 -2.86 21.45 -6.30
CA SER A 204 -2.91 21.52 -4.83
C SER A 204 -1.69 20.88 -4.17
N TYR A 205 -0.87 20.10 -4.90
CA TYR A 205 0.23 19.33 -4.31
C TYR A 205 1.47 20.20 -4.08
N ILE A 206 2.02 20.14 -2.86
CA ILE A 206 3.27 20.80 -2.53
C ILE A 206 4.43 19.85 -2.80
N MET A 207 5.25 20.17 -3.80
CA MET A 207 6.46 19.42 -4.13
C MET A 207 7.38 19.30 -2.91
N GLN A 208 7.78 18.07 -2.60
CA GLN A 208 8.58 17.74 -1.43
C GLN A 208 10.04 17.52 -1.82
N ARG A 209 10.95 17.86 -0.89
CA ARG A 209 12.38 17.64 -1.06
C ARG A 209 12.80 16.31 -0.42
N PHE A 210 13.38 15.44 -1.23
CA PHE A 210 13.88 14.14 -0.80
C PHE A 210 15.40 14.06 -0.91
N VAL A 211 16.03 13.33 0.02
CA VAL A 211 17.47 13.03 0.00
C VAL A 211 17.66 11.54 0.27
N GLU A 212 18.49 10.89 -0.53
CA GLU A 212 18.80 9.47 -0.32
C GLU A 212 19.60 9.26 0.95
N MET A 213 19.23 8.24 1.71
CA MET A 213 19.92 7.90 2.96
C MET A 213 21.31 7.32 2.68
N LYS A 214 22.25 7.56 3.60
CA LYS A 214 23.61 6.98 3.56
C LYS A 214 23.55 5.44 3.53
N GLU A 215 24.48 4.83 2.79
CA GLU A 215 24.59 3.37 2.57
C GLU A 215 24.48 2.53 3.86
N ARG A 216 25.11 2.98 4.96
CA ARG A 216 25.02 2.31 6.27
C ARG A 216 23.58 2.15 6.77
N HIS A 217 22.71 3.13 6.51
CA HIS A 217 21.30 3.06 6.88
C HIS A 217 20.53 2.17 5.91
N VAL A 218 20.84 2.20 4.62
CA VAL A 218 20.26 1.31 3.60
C VAL A 218 20.47 -0.15 3.99
N ARG A 219 21.72 -0.53 4.31
CA ARG A 219 22.06 -1.88 4.80
C ARG A 219 21.24 -2.28 6.02
N GLY A 220 21.01 -1.35 6.95
CA GLY A 220 20.19 -1.59 8.14
C GLY A 220 18.70 -1.80 7.82
N VAL A 221 18.18 -1.13 6.79
CA VAL A 221 16.80 -1.30 6.30
C VAL A 221 16.64 -2.65 5.60
N ILE A 222 17.57 -3.01 4.72
CA ILE A 222 17.57 -4.30 4.00
C ILE A 222 17.70 -5.47 4.97
N LYS A 223 18.62 -5.41 5.94
CA LYS A 223 18.78 -6.45 6.96
C LYS A 223 17.50 -6.71 7.77
N LYS A 224 16.62 -5.72 7.89
CA LYS A 224 15.31 -5.83 8.56
C LYS A 224 14.18 -6.26 7.63
N GLY A 225 14.47 -6.61 6.37
CA GLY A 225 13.44 -6.94 5.38
C GLY A 225 12.53 -5.77 5.01
N ARG A 226 13.01 -4.52 5.16
CA ARG A 226 12.23 -3.30 4.94
C ARG A 226 12.61 -2.53 3.67
N GLY A 227 13.46 -3.12 2.83
CA GLY A 227 13.98 -2.49 1.61
C GLY A 227 14.43 -3.55 0.61
N GLY A 228 14.46 -3.19 -0.68
CA GLY A 228 14.88 -4.08 -1.76
C GLY A 228 13.74 -4.93 -2.30
N ARG A 229 14.05 -6.14 -2.77
CA ARG A 229 13.04 -7.06 -3.32
C ARG A 229 12.17 -7.65 -2.20
N PRO A 230 10.85 -7.74 -2.37
CA PRO A 230 9.96 -8.40 -1.42
C PRO A 230 10.26 -9.89 -1.27
N SER A 231 9.82 -10.48 -0.16
CA SER A 231 9.89 -11.94 0.03
C SER A 231 8.92 -12.65 -0.92
N MET A 232 9.35 -13.78 -1.48
CA MET A 232 8.53 -14.59 -2.37
C MET A 232 7.31 -15.20 -1.67
N GLU A 233 7.44 -15.51 -0.38
CA GLU A 233 6.34 -16.00 0.46
C GLU A 233 5.24 -14.94 0.60
N MET A 234 5.61 -13.68 0.87
CA MET A 234 4.66 -12.58 0.99
C MET A 234 3.88 -12.35 -0.31
N LEU A 235 4.59 -12.36 -1.44
CA LEU A 235 4.00 -12.21 -2.77
C LEU A 235 3.03 -13.36 -3.08
N SER A 236 3.41 -14.60 -2.78
CA SER A 236 2.57 -15.79 -2.97
C SER A 236 1.29 -15.73 -2.11
N ARG A 237 1.42 -15.33 -0.85
CA ARG A 237 0.30 -15.15 0.09
C ARG A 237 -0.74 -14.14 -0.42
N GLY A 238 -0.28 -12.99 -0.90
CA GLY A 238 -1.14 -11.96 -1.46
C GLY A 238 -1.70 -12.24 -2.86
N GLN A 239 -1.25 -13.31 -3.53
CA GLN A 239 -1.63 -13.62 -4.92
C GLN A 239 -3.12 -13.97 -5.07
N ARG A 240 -3.78 -14.53 -4.06
CA ARG A 240 -5.22 -14.85 -4.13
C ARG A 240 -6.10 -13.62 -4.26
N ALA A 241 -5.86 -12.58 -3.45
CA ALA A 241 -6.58 -11.31 -3.57
C ALA A 241 -6.30 -10.65 -4.92
N LEU A 242 -5.06 -10.75 -5.42
CA LEU A 242 -4.69 -10.20 -6.73
C LEU A 242 -5.41 -10.88 -7.90
N MET A 243 -5.63 -12.20 -7.82
CA MET A 243 -6.30 -12.97 -8.87
C MET A 243 -7.83 -12.86 -8.80
N ALA A 244 -8.39 -12.69 -7.60
CA ALA A 244 -9.84 -12.60 -7.41
C ALA A 244 -10.41 -11.24 -7.86
N SER A 245 -9.64 -10.15 -7.73
CA SER A 245 -10.14 -8.81 -8.06
C SER A 245 -9.95 -8.48 -9.56
N SER A 246 -11.04 -8.59 -10.32
CA SER A 246 -11.12 -8.19 -11.75
C SER A 246 -10.83 -6.70 -11.98
N SER A 247 -10.93 -5.88 -10.93
CA SER A 247 -10.71 -4.42 -10.95
C SER A 247 -9.25 -3.97 -10.80
N LEU A 248 -8.32 -4.89 -10.49
CA LEU A 248 -6.90 -4.56 -10.34
C LEU A 248 -6.23 -4.23 -11.68
N PRO A 249 -5.25 -3.31 -11.70
CA PRO A 249 -4.49 -3.00 -12.89
C PRO A 249 -3.64 -4.21 -13.34
N ALA A 250 -3.57 -4.45 -14.65
CA ALA A 250 -2.83 -5.57 -15.24
C ALA A 250 -1.37 -5.61 -14.78
N SER A 251 -0.72 -4.44 -14.70
CA SER A 251 0.66 -4.30 -14.22
C SER A 251 0.87 -4.82 -12.79
N ALA A 252 -0.12 -4.72 -11.90
CA ALA A 252 -0.03 -5.28 -10.56
C ALA A 252 -0.18 -6.81 -10.56
N ARG A 253 -0.97 -7.37 -11.49
CA ARG A 253 -1.10 -8.82 -11.67
C ARG A 253 0.19 -9.40 -12.26
N ASP A 254 0.79 -8.71 -13.21
CA ASP A 254 2.06 -9.11 -13.85
C ASP A 254 3.26 -8.99 -12.90
N ALA A 255 3.28 -7.97 -12.03
CA ALA A 255 4.35 -7.79 -11.04
C ALA A 255 4.49 -8.96 -10.05
N VAL A 256 3.43 -9.76 -9.88
CA VAL A 256 3.40 -10.92 -8.96
C VAL A 256 3.31 -12.25 -9.72
N ALA A 257 3.16 -12.21 -11.05
CA ALA A 257 3.25 -13.40 -11.89
C ALA A 257 4.69 -13.92 -11.86
N VAL A 258 4.94 -14.87 -10.95
CA VAL A 258 6.20 -15.60 -10.84
C VAL A 258 6.49 -16.23 -12.19
N ARG A 259 7.59 -15.81 -12.82
CA ARG A 259 8.33 -16.70 -13.72
C ARG A 259 8.74 -17.87 -12.86
N SER A 260 8.01 -18.97 -12.95
CA SER A 260 8.39 -20.24 -12.35
C SER A 260 9.86 -20.50 -12.69
N PRO A 261 10.72 -20.84 -11.72
CA PRO A 261 12.02 -21.40 -12.06
C PRO A 261 11.73 -22.72 -12.79
N ASP A 262 12.05 -22.75 -14.07
CA ASP A 262 11.92 -23.91 -14.93
C ASP A 262 12.59 -25.10 -14.24
N SER A 263 11.80 -26.12 -13.92
CA SER A 263 12.25 -27.37 -13.35
C SER A 263 12.91 -28.21 -14.45
N SER A 264 14.06 -27.76 -14.96
CA SER A 264 14.88 -28.57 -15.85
C SER A 264 16.35 -28.20 -15.72
N ARG A 265 16.94 -28.51 -14.57
CA ARG A 265 18.36 -28.81 -14.49
C ARG A 265 18.58 -29.93 -13.49
N SER A 266 18.35 -31.16 -13.94
CA SER A 266 18.83 -32.36 -13.26
C SER A 266 20.36 -32.37 -13.36
N GLU A 267 21.03 -32.11 -12.25
CA GLU A 267 22.36 -32.64 -12.00
C GLU A 267 22.24 -34.17 -11.88
N ALA A 268 22.77 -34.88 -12.87
CA ALA A 268 23.13 -36.27 -12.73
C ALA A 268 24.64 -36.42 -12.91
N GLY A 269 25.30 -36.77 -11.80
CA GLY A 269 26.25 -37.88 -11.82
C GLY A 269 27.63 -37.64 -12.42
N LYS A 270 28.52 -37.15 -11.57
CA LYS A 270 29.98 -37.25 -11.65
C LYS A 270 30.43 -38.73 -11.70
N GLN A 271 31.22 -39.14 -12.70
CA GLN A 271 32.17 -40.24 -12.49
C GLN A 271 33.37 -40.16 -13.45
N MET A 272 34.53 -39.91 -12.84
CA MET A 272 35.87 -40.07 -13.37
C MET A 272 36.21 -41.57 -13.31
N SER A 273 36.63 -42.16 -14.42
CA SER A 273 37.40 -43.40 -14.43
C SER A 273 38.50 -43.29 -15.49
N VAL A 274 39.72 -43.26 -14.98
CA VAL A 274 40.96 -43.50 -15.71
C VAL A 274 41.03 -44.99 -16.07
N GLU A 275 41.37 -45.31 -17.32
CA GLU A 275 42.15 -46.49 -17.67
C GLU A 275 42.67 -46.39 -19.12
N ALA A 276 43.86 -46.94 -19.31
CA ALA A 276 44.76 -46.78 -20.44
C ALA A 276 44.66 -47.95 -21.45
N LEU A 277 45.49 -47.85 -22.51
CA LEU A 277 45.86 -48.90 -23.49
C LEU A 277 44.82 -49.09 -24.61
N THR A 278 45.12 -49.21 -25.91
CA THR A 278 46.36 -49.42 -26.69
C THR A 278 45.99 -49.32 -28.18
N ASN A 279 46.94 -48.82 -28.98
CA ASN A 279 47.34 -49.20 -30.33
C ASN A 279 46.36 -49.60 -31.45
N SER A 280 46.77 -49.10 -32.64
CA SER A 280 46.85 -49.76 -33.95
C SER A 280 45.80 -49.44 -35.00
N ASP A 281 46.28 -48.63 -35.96
CA ASP A 281 46.31 -48.90 -37.40
C ASP A 281 45.03 -49.30 -38.13
N CYS A 282 44.62 -48.43 -39.06
CA CYS A 282 44.33 -48.88 -40.43
C CYS A 282 44.73 -47.79 -41.43
N THR A 283 45.77 -48.12 -42.18
CA THR A 283 46.23 -47.57 -43.45
C THR A 283 45.16 -47.63 -44.55
N ALA A 284 45.15 -46.64 -45.46
CA ALA A 284 45.22 -46.82 -46.92
C ALA A 284 44.86 -45.49 -47.64
N VAL A 285 45.82 -44.81 -48.29
CA VAL A 285 46.15 -44.89 -49.74
C VAL A 285 45.26 -43.92 -50.55
N SER A 286 45.78 -42.75 -50.95
CA SER A 286 46.34 -42.43 -52.30
C SER A 286 45.22 -42.13 -53.32
N SER A 287 45.26 -41.17 -54.24
CA SER A 287 46.34 -40.59 -55.05
C SER A 287 45.79 -39.38 -55.83
N THR A 288 46.71 -38.51 -56.32
CA THR A 288 46.72 -37.80 -57.63
C THR A 288 45.63 -36.75 -57.94
N VAL A 289 45.90 -35.57 -58.49
CA VAL A 289 47.03 -35.02 -59.29
C VAL A 289 47.26 -33.56 -58.86
#